data_AF-A0A0G4ZLB4-F1
#
_entry.id   AF-A0A0G4ZLB4-F1
#
_cell.length_a   1.000
_cell.length_b   1.000
_cell.length_c   1.000
_cell.angle_alpha   90.00
_cell.angle_beta   90.00
_cell.angle_gamma   90.00
#
_symmetry.space_group_name_H-M   'P 1'
#
loop_
_entity.id
_entity.type
_entity.pdbx_description
1 polymer ?
#
loop_
_entity_poly.entity_id
_entity_poly.type
_entity_poly.pdbx_seq_one_letter_code
_entity_poly.pdbx_strand_id
1 'polypeptide(L)'
;MLLTIRDVPEYLVRQAKIETGKGTGSQAFIAGIELMLKQRERIDEMQEEIRLLRETLGVFQGVLADAHAAAVQLAEIAGQKDLLISDDPLRPGYRHR
;
A
#
# COMPACT_ATOMS: atom_id res chain seq x y z
N MET A 1 1.01 30.92 33.42
CA MET A 1 1.79 30.03 34.30
C MET A 1 3.04 29.60 33.50
N LEU A 2 4.24 29.94 33.95
CA LEU A 2 5.49 29.63 33.22
C LEU A 2 5.95 28.20 33.58
N LEU A 3 5.70 27.23 32.69
CA LEU A 3 6.26 25.88 32.83
C LEU A 3 7.77 25.93 32.63
N THR A 4 8.52 25.69 33.70
CA THR A 4 9.99 25.70 33.68
C THR A 4 10.47 24.27 33.79
N ILE A 5 11.06 23.74 32.71
CA ILE A 5 11.67 22.42 32.72
C ILE A 5 13.03 22.54 33.41
N ARG A 6 13.25 21.79 34.49
CA ARG A 6 14.51 21.80 35.27
C ARG A 6 15.36 20.58 34.92
N ASP A 7 16.66 20.71 35.10
CA ASP A 7 17.65 19.62 34.98
C ASP A 7 17.66 18.90 33.62
N VAL A 8 17.35 19.62 32.53
CA VAL A 8 17.44 19.05 31.19
C VAL A 8 18.92 18.89 30.80
N PRO A 9 19.34 17.69 30.34
CA PRO A 9 20.68 17.48 29.80
C PRO A 9 21.03 18.55 28.74
N GLU A 10 22.15 19.24 28.92
CA GLU A 10 22.54 20.36 28.06
C GLU A 10 22.68 19.95 26.58
N TYR A 11 23.07 18.69 26.34
CA TYR A 11 23.13 18.12 24.99
C TYR A 11 21.75 18.11 24.31
N LEU A 12 20.68 17.77 25.02
CA LEU A 12 19.32 17.73 24.46
C LEU A 12 18.83 19.14 24.12
N VAL A 13 19.15 20.12 24.96
CA VAL A 13 18.84 21.52 24.69
C VAL A 13 19.58 21.98 23.41
N ARG A 14 20.85 21.62 23.27
CA ARG A 14 21.68 21.99 22.12
C ARG A 14 21.15 21.35 20.83
N GLN A 15 20.81 20.07 20.87
CA GLN A 15 20.21 19.34 19.74
C GLN A 15 18.85 19.93 19.35
N ALA A 16 17.96 20.16 20.32
CA ALA A 16 16.66 20.76 20.05
C ALA A 16 16.80 22.13 19.38
N LYS A 17 17.76 22.96 19.81
CA LYS A 17 18.02 24.26 19.16
C LYS A 17 18.51 24.12 17.72
N ILE A 18 19.37 23.13 17.43
CA ILE A 18 19.86 22.87 16.07
C ILE A 18 18.71 22.44 15.17
N GLU A 19 17.95 21.44 15.59
CA GLU A 19 16.85 20.87 14.82
C GLU A 19 15.70 21.87 14.56
N THR A 20 15.44 22.75 15.52
CA THR A 20 14.32 23.72 15.41
C THR A 20 14.74 25.12 15.00
N GLY A 21 16.05 25.41 14.94
CA GLY A 21 16.61 26.72 14.64
C GLY A 21 16.31 27.81 15.69
N LYS A 22 15.91 27.45 16.92
CA LYS A 22 15.51 28.41 17.97
C LYS A 22 16.67 28.80 18.89
N GLY A 23 16.67 30.06 19.33
CA GLY A 23 17.75 30.63 20.15
C GLY A 23 17.75 30.18 21.63
N THR A 24 16.57 29.89 22.18
CA THR A 24 16.41 29.45 23.58
C THR A 24 15.92 28.02 23.69
N GLY A 25 16.28 27.33 24.78
CA GLY A 25 15.89 25.92 24.98
C GLY A 25 14.38 25.75 25.06
N SER A 26 13.69 26.63 25.78
CA SER A 26 12.23 26.59 25.91
C SER A 26 11.52 26.75 24.57
N GLN A 27 11.99 27.66 23.71
CA GLN A 27 11.43 27.82 22.36
C GLN A 27 11.71 26.61 21.48
N ALA A 28 12.91 26.02 21.60
CA ALA A 28 13.26 24.81 20.85
C ALA A 28 12.40 23.62 21.25
N PHE A 29 12.15 23.42 22.54
CA PHE A 29 11.26 22.34 23.00
C PHE A 29 9.81 22.53 22.54
N ILE A 30 9.26 23.74 22.64
CA ILE A 30 7.90 24.03 22.16
C ILE A 30 7.80 23.77 20.66
N ALA A 31 8.74 24.30 19.87
CA ALA A 31 8.77 24.06 18.43
C ALA A 31 8.93 22.57 18.09
N GLY A 32 9.73 21.83 18.86
CA GLY A 32 9.87 20.39 18.72
C GLY A 32 8.56 19.64 18.96
N ILE A 33 7.83 19.99 20.02
CA ILE A 33 6.52 19.40 20.32
C ILE A 33 5.51 19.71 19.21
N GLU A 34 5.48 20.96 18.71
CA GLU A 34 4.61 21.33 17.59
C GLU A 34 4.91 20.51 16.32
N LEU A 35 6.20 20.29 16.03
CA LEU A 35 6.61 19.43 14.92
C LEU A 35 6.17 17.98 15.13
N MET A 36 6.33 17.43 16.33
CA MET A 36 5.90 16.07 16.65
C MET A 36 4.38 15.90 16.53
N LEU A 37 3.59 16.90 16.94
CA LEU A 37 2.13 16.88 16.77
C LEU A 37 1.73 16.87 15.30
N LYS A 38 2.33 17.74 14.47
CA LYS A 38 2.10 17.76 13.02
C LYS A 38 2.53 16.46 12.35
N GLN A 39 3.66 15.90 12.77
CA GLN A 39 4.13 14.61 12.27
C GLN A 39 3.16 13.48 12.63
N ARG A 40 2.60 13.50 13.84
CA ARG A 40 1.59 12.54 14.25
C ARG A 40 0.34 12.62 13.38
N GLU A 41 -0.20 13.81 13.16
CA GLU A 41 -1.36 14.02 12.28
C GLU A 41 -1.09 13.44 10.88
N ARG A 42 0.09 13.72 10.33
CA ARG A 42 0.50 13.19 9.03
C ARG A 42 0.68 11.67 9.01
N ILE A 43 1.17 11.08 10.10
CA ILE A 43 1.26 9.62 10.24
C ILE A 43 -0.13 9.00 10.26
N ASP A 44 -1.08 9.60 10.99
CA ASP A 44 -2.46 9.12 11.07
C ASP A 44 -3.13 9.17 9.68
N GLU A 45 -2.93 10.26 8.92
CA GLU A 45 -3.38 10.37 7.52
C GLU A 45 -2.76 9.30 6.61
N MET A 46 -1.44 9.07 6.71
CA MET A 46 -0.75 8.04 5.93
C MET A 46 -1.22 6.62 6.27
N GLN A 47 -1.53 6.35 7.54
CA GLN A 47 -2.06 5.05 7.96
C GLN A 47 -3.43 4.78 7.31
N GLU A 48 -4.27 5.80 7.25
CA GLU A 48 -5.58 5.70 6.60
C GLU A 48 -5.44 5.50 5.08
N GLU A 49 -4.53 6.21 4.43
CA GLU A 49 -4.24 6.00 3.00
C GLU A 49 -3.74 4.57 2.73
N ILE A 50 -2.83 4.04 3.57
CA ILE A 50 -2.36 2.66 3.46
C ILE A 50 -3.51 1.66 3.64
N ARG A 51 -4.45 1.93 4.57
CA ARG A 51 -5.64 1.09 4.77
C ARG A 51 -6.48 1.02 3.50
N LEU A 52 -6.77 2.16 2.89
CA LEU A 52 -7.55 2.26 1.65
C LEU A 52 -6.86 1.59 0.46
N LEU A 53 -5.54 1.76 0.33
CA LEU A 53 -4.74 1.09 -0.71
C LEU A 53 -4.77 -0.44 -0.57
N ARG A 54 -4.68 -0.95 0.66
CA ARG A 54 -4.79 -2.39 0.93
C ARG A 54 -6.17 -2.95 0.58
N GLU A 55 -7.22 -2.22 0.90
CA GLU A 55 -8.59 -2.59 0.53
C GLU A 55 -8.75 -2.66 -1.00
N THR A 56 -8.24 -1.65 -1.70
CA THR A 56 -8.26 -1.59 -3.18
C THR A 56 -7.47 -2.74 -3.80
N LEU A 57 -6.28 -3.05 -3.27
CA LEU A 57 -5.49 -4.21 -3.72
C LEU A 57 -6.25 -5.52 -3.51
N GLY A 58 -6.96 -5.67 -2.39
CA GLY A 58 -7.80 -6.85 -2.14
C GLY A 58 -8.89 -7.02 -3.19
N VAL A 59 -9.55 -5.92 -3.59
CA VAL A 59 -10.55 -5.93 -4.67
C VAL A 59 -9.92 -6.36 -6.01
N PHE A 60 -8.77 -5.77 -6.38
CA PHE A 60 -8.11 -6.13 -7.64
C PHE A 60 -7.61 -7.58 -7.67
N GLN A 61 -7.11 -8.09 -6.55
CA GLN A 61 -6.74 -9.50 -6.43
C GLN A 61 -7.94 -10.42 -6.62
N GLY A 62 -9.11 -10.07 -6.06
CA GLY A 62 -10.36 -10.79 -6.27
C GLY A 62 -10.76 -10.82 -7.74
N VAL A 63 -10.79 -9.66 -8.39
CA VAL A 63 -11.14 -9.55 -9.83
C VAL A 63 -10.17 -10.36 -10.70
N LEU A 64 -8.88 -10.35 -10.39
CA LEU A 64 -7.88 -11.15 -11.12
C LEU A 64 -8.10 -12.65 -10.92
N ALA A 65 -8.49 -13.10 -9.73
CA ALA A 65 -8.81 -14.50 -9.47
C ALA A 65 -10.05 -14.94 -10.27
N ASP A 66 -11.09 -14.11 -10.31
CA ASP A 66 -12.30 -14.37 -11.09
C ASP A 66 -12.00 -14.41 -12.59
N ALA A 67 -11.20 -13.46 -13.09
CA ALA A 67 -10.78 -13.42 -14.48
C ALA A 67 -9.94 -14.65 -14.86
N HIS A 68 -9.06 -15.10 -13.96
CA HIS A 68 -8.29 -16.32 -14.15
C HIS A 68 -9.21 -17.55 -14.24
N ALA A 69 -10.18 -17.69 -13.33
CA ALA A 69 -11.13 -18.79 -13.36
C ALA A 69 -11.96 -18.81 -14.66
N ALA A 70 -12.42 -17.64 -15.11
CA ALA A 70 -13.14 -17.51 -16.38
C ALA A 70 -12.26 -17.89 -17.58
N ALA A 71 -10.99 -17.47 -17.59
CA ALA A 71 -10.05 -17.84 -18.65
C ALA A 71 -9.78 -19.35 -18.70
N VAL A 72 -9.67 -20.01 -17.54
CA VAL A 72 -9.53 -21.47 -17.46
C VAL A 72 -10.77 -22.17 -18.04
N GLN A 73 -11.97 -21.74 -17.66
CA GLN A 73 -13.22 -22.30 -18.21
C GLN A 73 -13.31 -22.11 -19.73
N LEU A 74 -12.94 -20.94 -20.25
CA LEU A 74 -12.92 -20.69 -21.68
C LEU A 74 -11.92 -21.60 -22.42
N ALA A 75 -10.74 -21.82 -21.84
CA ALA A 75 -9.75 -22.73 -22.40
C ALA A 75 -10.26 -24.17 -22.43
N GLU A 76 -10.94 -24.63 -21.37
CA GLU A 76 -11.55 -25.95 -21.31
C GLU A 76 -12.65 -26.13 -22.36
N ILE A 77 -13.56 -25.15 -22.51
CA ILE A 77 -14.62 -25.19 -23.52
C ILE A 77 -14.03 -25.18 -24.93
N ALA A 78 -13.00 -24.36 -25.19
CA ALA A 78 -12.31 -24.34 -26.48
C ALA A 78 -11.66 -25.69 -26.79
N GLY A 79 -10.98 -26.30 -25.82
CA GLY A 79 -10.38 -27.64 -25.96
C GLY A 79 -11.42 -28.74 -26.17
N GLN A 80 -12.56 -28.69 -25.49
CA GLN A 80 -13.66 -29.65 -25.69
C GLN A 80 -14.33 -29.47 -27.06
N LYS A 81 -14.52 -28.24 -27.53
CA LYS A 81 -15.05 -27.96 -28.86
C LYS A 81 -14.11 -28.47 -29.95
N ASP A 82 -12.81 -28.29 -29.79
CA ASP A 82 -11.80 -28.87 -30.69
C ASP A 82 -11.77 -30.41 -30.62
N LEU A 83 -12.12 -31.02 -29.48
CA LEU A 83 -12.29 -32.47 -29.37
C LEU A 83 -13.57 -32.99 -30.07
N LEU A 84 -14.67 -32.22 -30.06
CA LEU A 84 -15.99 -32.66 -30.52
C LEU A 84 -16.35 -32.24 -31.96
N ILE A 85 -15.84 -31.10 -32.44
CA ILE A 85 -16.10 -30.54 -33.77
C ILE A 85 -14.75 -30.13 -34.33
N SER A 86 -14.01 -31.09 -34.88
CA SER A 86 -12.73 -30.85 -35.52
C SER A 86 -12.86 -31.10 -37.02
N ASP A 87 -12.77 -30.03 -37.81
CA ASP A 87 -12.53 -30.09 -39.26
C ASP A 87 -11.01 -30.24 -39.55
N ASP A 88 -10.22 -30.69 -38.56
CA ASP A 88 -8.78 -30.84 -38.69
C ASP A 88 -8.44 -32.11 -39.49
N PRO A 89 -7.92 -31.99 -40.73
CA PRO A 89 -7.63 -33.12 -41.59
C PRO A 89 -6.46 -33.98 -41.09
N LEU A 90 -5.74 -33.53 -40.06
CA LEU A 90 -4.56 -34.21 -39.52
C LEU A 90 -4.89 -35.17 -38.35
N ARG A 91 -6.15 -35.25 -37.91
CA ARG A 91 -6.53 -36.18 -36.84
C ARG A 91 -6.74 -37.61 -37.33
N PRO A 92 -6.30 -38.64 -36.56
CA PRO A 92 -6.61 -40.03 -36.86
C PRO A 92 -8.12 -40.27 -36.86
N GLY A 93 -8.70 -40.63 -38.01
CA GLY A 93 -10.14 -40.88 -38.17
C GLY A 93 -10.94 -39.77 -38.87
N TYR A 94 -10.29 -38.70 -39.34
CA TYR A 94 -10.95 -37.69 -40.19
C TYR A 94 -11.50 -38.33 -41.47
N ARG A 95 -12.81 -38.19 -41.70
CA ARG A 95 -13.48 -38.63 -42.94
C ARG A 95 -14.04 -37.40 -43.65
N HIS A 96 -13.46 -37.12 -44.81
CA HIS A 96 -14.03 -36.18 -45.77
C HIS A 96 -15.45 -36.66 -46.14
N ARG A 97 -16.47 -35.88 -45.78
CA ARG A 97 -17.75 -35.95 -46.49
C ARG A 97 -17.68 -35.07 -47.72
#